data_AF-A0A066UNA6-F1
#
_entry.id   AF-A0A066UNA6-F1
#
_cell.length_a   1.000
_cell.length_b   1.000
_cell.length_c   1.000
_cell.angle_alpha   90.00
_cell.angle_beta   90.00
_cell.angle_gamma   90.00
#
_symmetry.space_group_name_H-M   'P 1'
#
loop_
_entity.id
_entity.type
_entity.pdbx_description
1 polymer ?
#
loop_
_entity_poly.entity_id
_entity_poly.type
_entity_poly.pdbx_seq_one_letter_code
_entity_poly.pdbx_strand_id
1 'polypeptide(L)'
;MFYKIDLQKQKGASVTEILVVTPLVMLLGMIGIQYAFMYNAKTNVTYASYEAARAGAINNADPQAIEDGLLKGLLPLLSTNLRSEGIKADTTNHLIASAQSKLALEKLKLDEARFMKIEIISPNEAAFNACNNAQLQKI
;
A
#
# COMPACT_ATOMS: atom_id res chain seq x y z
N MET A 1 65.18 39.98 7.96
CA MET A 1 64.57 39.37 6.76
C MET A 1 63.10 39.13 7.09
N PHE A 2 62.20 40.00 6.63
CA PHE A 2 60.78 39.97 7.02
C PHE A 2 59.97 39.28 5.91
N TYR A 3 59.29 38.17 6.26
CA TYR A 3 58.44 37.40 5.34
C TYR A 3 57.07 38.07 5.25
N LYS A 4 56.70 38.60 4.08
CA LYS A 4 55.35 39.08 3.83
C LYS A 4 54.44 37.87 3.54
N ILE A 5 53.40 37.69 4.34
CA ILE A 5 52.35 36.70 4.10
C ILE A 5 51.25 37.41 3.33
N ASP A 6 51.14 37.14 2.03
CA ASP A 6 50.03 37.63 1.20
C ASP A 6 48.78 36.80 1.48
N LEU A 7 47.88 37.34 2.31
CA LEU A 7 46.56 36.76 2.58
C LEU A 7 45.67 36.90 1.32
N GLN A 8 45.54 35.81 0.59
CA GLN A 8 44.62 35.70 -0.56
C GLN A 8 43.17 35.91 -0.09
N LYS A 9 42.47 36.89 -0.70
CA LYS A 9 41.04 37.13 -0.45
C LYS A 9 40.22 35.91 -0.91
N GLN A 10 39.77 35.10 0.04
CA GLN A 10 38.80 34.03 -0.25
C GLN A 10 37.48 34.66 -0.70
N LYS A 11 37.20 34.57 -2.00
CA LYS A 11 35.85 34.79 -2.53
C LYS A 11 35.08 33.52 -2.20
N GLY A 12 33.99 33.60 -1.45
CA GLY A 12 33.21 32.46 -0.92
C GLY A 12 32.52 31.59 -1.97
N ALA A 13 33.24 31.18 -3.04
CA ALA A 13 32.76 30.40 -4.16
C ALA A 13 32.13 29.07 -3.72
N SER A 14 32.70 28.41 -2.70
CA SER A 14 32.17 27.16 -2.16
C SER A 14 30.74 27.31 -1.60
N VAL A 15 30.40 28.46 -0.99
CA VAL A 15 29.05 28.71 -0.47
C VAL A 15 28.06 28.85 -1.63
N THR A 16 28.45 29.54 -2.71
CA THR A 16 27.60 29.73 -3.90
C THR A 16 27.41 28.42 -4.66
N GLU A 17 28.45 27.58 -4.77
CA GLU A 17 28.35 26.25 -5.40
C GLU A 17 27.41 25.33 -4.63
N ILE A 18 27.52 25.28 -3.30
CA ILE A 18 26.63 24.48 -2.44
C ILE A 18 25.18 24.99 -2.55
N LEU A 19 24.97 26.31 -2.55
CA LEU A 19 23.62 26.90 -2.65
C LEU A 19 22.86 26.42 -3.91
N VAL A 20 23.56 26.21 -5.02
CA VAL A 20 22.96 25.76 -6.28
C VAL A 20 22.85 24.23 -6.35
N VAL A 21 23.85 23.49 -5.85
CA VAL A 21 23.88 22.03 -5.93
C VAL A 21 22.97 21.37 -4.90
N THR A 22 22.91 21.88 -3.67
CA THR A 22 22.10 21.31 -2.58
C THR A 22 20.62 21.15 -2.93
N PRO A 23 19.88 22.15 -3.45
CA PRO A 23 18.47 21.97 -3.79
C PRO A 23 18.26 20.90 -4.88
N LEU A 24 19.19 20.79 -5.84
CA LEU A 24 19.13 19.77 -6.89
C LEU A 24 19.30 18.36 -6.29
N VAL A 25 20.31 18.16 -5.45
CA VAL A 25 20.56 16.88 -4.78
C VAL A 25 19.42 16.51 -3.82
N MET A 26 18.91 17.49 -3.07
CA MET A 26 17.77 17.33 -2.17
C MET A 26 16.54 16.83 -2.95
N LEU A 27 16.24 17.46 -4.09
CA LEU A 27 15.10 17.11 -4.92
C LEU A 27 15.24 15.67 -5.46
N LEU A 28 16.41 15.30 -5.96
CA LEU A 28 16.68 13.92 -6.42
C LEU A 28 16.53 12.89 -5.29
N GLY A 29 17.07 13.19 -4.10
CA GLY A 29 16.92 12.33 -2.93
C GLY A 29 15.45 12.16 -2.53
N MET A 30 14.68 13.25 -2.55
CA MET A 30 13.27 13.22 -2.21
C MET A 30 12.44 12.41 -3.24
N ILE A 31 12.75 12.51 -4.53
CA ILE A 31 12.13 11.66 -5.57
C ILE A 31 12.38 10.18 -5.28
N GLY A 32 13.63 9.80 -4.95
CA GLY A 32 13.96 8.42 -4.63
C GLY A 32 13.17 7.88 -3.44
N ILE A 33 13.02 8.69 -2.38
CA ILE A 33 12.23 8.33 -1.20
C ILE A 33 10.74 8.21 -1.54
N GLN A 34 10.18 9.14 -2.32
CA GLN A 34 8.79 9.07 -2.76
C GLN A 34 8.53 7.81 -3.60
N TYR A 35 9.46 7.46 -4.48
CA TYR A 35 9.38 6.23 -5.27
C TYR A 35 9.44 4.98 -4.38
N ALA A 36 10.29 4.98 -3.36
CA ALA A 36 10.35 3.88 -2.39
C ALA A 36 9.02 3.70 -1.65
N PHE A 37 8.37 4.79 -1.22
CA PHE A 37 7.05 4.73 -0.61
C PHE A 37 5.99 4.19 -1.58
N MET A 38 6.01 4.64 -2.83
CA MET A 38 5.11 4.13 -3.88
C MET A 38 5.29 2.62 -4.11
N TYR A 39 6.54 2.15 -4.14
CA TYR A 39 6.84 0.73 -4.31
C TYR A 39 6.32 -0.12 -3.14
N ASN A 40 6.47 0.36 -1.91
CA ASN A 40 5.92 -0.31 -0.73
C ASN A 40 4.39 -0.37 -0.74
N ALA A 41 3.72 0.70 -1.18
CA ALA A 41 2.28 0.68 -1.36
C ALA A 41 1.85 -0.37 -2.41
N LYS A 42 2.56 -0.44 -3.55
CA LYS A 42 2.31 -1.44 -4.60
C LYS A 42 2.46 -2.87 -4.10
N THR A 43 3.52 -3.18 -3.36
CA THR A 43 3.76 -4.54 -2.85
C THR A 43 2.70 -4.94 -1.83
N ASN A 44 2.25 -4.00 -0.99
CA ASN A 44 1.20 -4.24 -0.01
C ASN A 44 -0.14 -4.61 -0.68
N VAL A 45 -0.60 -3.82 -1.66
CA VAL A 45 -1.81 -4.14 -2.45
C VAL A 45 -1.68 -5.49 -3.16
N THR A 46 -0.49 -5.82 -3.67
CA THR A 46 -0.24 -7.11 -4.30
C THR A 46 -0.42 -8.26 -3.32
N TYR A 47 0.15 -8.16 -2.11
CA TYR A 47 -0.04 -9.18 -1.07
C TYR A 47 -1.51 -9.30 -0.67
N ALA A 48 -2.22 -8.18 -0.55
CA ALA A 48 -3.64 -8.17 -0.25
C ALA A 48 -4.48 -8.87 -1.32
N SER A 49 -4.14 -8.69 -2.60
CA SER A 49 -4.82 -9.38 -3.70
C SER A 49 -4.63 -10.90 -3.64
N TYR A 50 -3.47 -11.40 -3.21
CA TYR A 50 -3.24 -12.83 -3.05
C TYR A 50 -4.03 -13.42 -1.90
N GLU A 51 -4.13 -12.71 -0.76
CA GLU A 51 -4.95 -13.16 0.36
C GLU A 51 -6.45 -13.13 0.00
N ALA A 52 -6.89 -12.13 -0.75
CA ALA A 52 -8.25 -12.06 -1.29
C ALA A 52 -8.55 -13.23 -2.26
N ALA A 53 -7.62 -13.54 -3.17
CA ALA A 53 -7.76 -14.67 -4.09
C ALA A 53 -7.82 -16.01 -3.33
N ARG A 54 -6.99 -16.17 -2.29
CA ARG A 54 -7.01 -17.34 -1.41
C ARG A 54 -8.34 -17.46 -0.68
N ALA A 55 -8.82 -16.36 -0.07
CA ALA A 55 -10.10 -16.34 0.63
C ALA A 55 -11.27 -16.67 -0.32
N GLY A 56 -11.22 -16.19 -1.57
CA GLY A 56 -12.18 -16.55 -2.61
C GLY A 56 -12.12 -18.03 -2.99
N ALA A 57 -10.92 -18.60 -3.14
CA ALA A 57 -10.77 -20.01 -3.50
C ALA A 57 -11.31 -20.97 -2.43
N ILE A 58 -11.14 -20.65 -1.13
CA ILE A 58 -11.58 -21.51 -0.03
C ILE A 58 -13.06 -21.32 0.34
N ASN A 59 -13.68 -20.17 -0.01
CA ASN A 59 -15.07 -19.84 0.32
C ASN A 59 -15.96 -19.77 -0.94
N ASN A 60 -15.68 -20.57 -1.96
CA ASN A 60 -16.54 -20.69 -3.16
C ASN A 60 -16.82 -19.35 -3.86
N ALA A 61 -15.83 -18.47 -3.93
CA ALA A 61 -15.93 -17.12 -4.48
C ALA A 61 -16.97 -16.22 -3.78
N ASP A 62 -17.25 -16.45 -2.49
CA ASP A 62 -18.07 -15.55 -1.68
C ASP A 62 -17.48 -14.12 -1.68
N PRO A 63 -18.23 -13.11 -2.17
CA PRO A 63 -17.75 -11.73 -2.25
C PRO A 63 -17.34 -11.16 -0.89
N GLN A 64 -18.04 -11.52 0.19
CA GLN A 64 -17.74 -11.03 1.53
C GLN A 64 -16.41 -11.59 2.05
N ALA A 65 -16.16 -12.89 1.83
CA ALA A 65 -14.88 -13.51 2.19
C ALA A 65 -13.69 -12.93 1.39
N ILE A 66 -13.87 -12.62 0.10
CA ILE A 66 -12.85 -11.98 -0.74
C ILE A 66 -12.53 -10.58 -0.21
N GLU A 67 -13.57 -9.80 0.10
CA GLU A 67 -13.43 -8.46 0.67
C GLU A 67 -12.67 -8.50 2.00
N ASP A 68 -13.06 -9.38 2.92
CA ASP A 68 -12.38 -9.55 4.20
C ASP A 68 -10.91 -9.99 4.05
N GLY A 69 -10.60 -10.85 3.06
CA GLY A 69 -9.23 -11.23 2.72
C GLY A 69 -8.40 -10.04 2.21
N LEU A 70 -8.99 -9.22 1.36
CA LEU A 70 -8.37 -7.99 0.85
C LEU A 70 -8.09 -6.99 1.98
N LEU A 71 -9.09 -6.72 2.83
CA LEU A 71 -8.94 -5.80 3.96
C LEU A 71 -7.87 -6.25 4.95
N LYS A 72 -7.77 -7.57 5.21
CA LYS A 72 -6.70 -8.13 6.05
C LYS A 72 -5.32 -7.86 5.47
N GLY A 73 -5.17 -7.98 4.15
CA GLY A 73 -3.92 -7.69 3.48
C GLY A 73 -3.56 -6.20 3.49
N LEU A 74 -4.56 -5.31 3.38
CA LEU A 74 -4.38 -3.85 3.42
C LEU A 74 -4.19 -3.28 4.83
N LEU A 75 -4.35 -4.10 5.86
CA LEU A 75 -4.30 -3.67 7.26
C LEU A 75 -3.06 -2.81 7.62
N PRO A 76 -1.84 -3.07 7.14
CA PRO A 76 -0.70 -2.22 7.44
C PRO A 76 -0.82 -0.80 6.88
N LEU A 77 -1.34 -0.63 5.65
CA LEU A 77 -1.61 0.69 5.08
C LEU A 77 -2.72 1.40 5.86
N LEU A 78 -3.78 0.66 6.15
CA LEU A 78 -4.97 1.17 6.79
C LEU A 78 -4.71 1.59 8.25
N SER A 79 -3.92 0.82 8.99
CA SER A 79 -3.57 1.08 10.40
C SER A 79 -2.97 2.46 10.64
N THR A 80 -2.31 3.04 9.62
CA THR A 80 -1.74 4.40 9.70
C THR A 80 -2.84 5.47 9.71
N ASN A 81 -3.90 5.28 8.93
CA ASN A 81 -5.06 6.18 8.89
C ASN A 81 -5.88 6.10 10.19
N LEU A 82 -6.13 4.89 10.73
CA LEU A 82 -6.83 4.74 12.03
C LEU A 82 -6.11 5.47 13.17
N ARG A 83 -4.76 5.44 13.16
CA ARG A 83 -3.95 6.09 14.19
C ARG A 83 -4.04 7.62 14.09
N SER A 84 -4.22 8.15 12.89
CA SER A 84 -4.44 9.59 12.65
C SER A 84 -5.83 10.05 13.08
N GLU A 85 -6.82 9.15 13.07
CA GLU A 85 -8.22 9.46 13.40
C GLU A 85 -8.55 9.35 14.91
N GLY A 86 -7.54 9.22 15.76
CA GLY A 86 -7.71 9.25 17.22
C GLY A 86 -8.28 7.97 17.82
N ILE A 87 -8.41 6.89 17.04
CA ILE A 87 -8.70 5.56 17.59
C ILE A 87 -7.44 5.07 18.30
N LYS A 88 -7.36 5.37 19.60
CA LYS A 88 -6.36 4.77 20.49
C LYS A 88 -6.69 3.29 20.58
N ALA A 89 -5.98 2.47 19.82
CA ALA A 89 -6.00 1.03 20.01
C ALA A 89 -5.64 0.77 21.47
N ASP A 90 -6.61 0.27 22.23
CA ASP A 90 -6.37 -0.14 23.61
C ASP A 90 -5.51 -1.41 23.57
N THR A 91 -4.19 -1.20 23.47
CA THR A 91 -3.18 -2.27 23.34
C THR A 91 -3.08 -3.16 24.58
N THR A 92 -3.79 -2.79 25.66
CA THR A 92 -3.78 -3.51 26.93
C THR A 92 -4.52 -4.85 26.82
N ASN A 93 -5.47 -4.99 25.89
CA ASN A 93 -6.20 -6.23 25.65
C ASN A 93 -6.23 -6.59 24.15
N HIS A 94 -5.46 -7.60 23.75
CA HIS A 94 -5.38 -8.14 22.38
C HIS A 94 -6.75 -8.56 21.78
N LEU A 95 -7.72 -8.91 22.62
CA LEU A 95 -9.09 -9.24 22.21
C LEU A 95 -9.92 -7.97 21.88
N ILE A 96 -9.64 -6.86 22.55
CA ILE A 96 -10.30 -5.56 22.30
C ILE A 96 -9.64 -4.87 21.11
N ALA A 97 -8.32 -5.00 20.95
CA ALA A 97 -7.60 -4.48 19.77
C ALA A 97 -8.06 -5.14 18.46
N SER A 98 -8.37 -6.44 18.47
CA SER A 98 -8.90 -7.16 17.29
C SER A 98 -10.39 -6.92 17.04
N ALA A 99 -11.18 -6.63 18.09
CA ALA A 99 -12.58 -6.21 17.93
C ALA A 99 -12.71 -4.76 17.45
N GLN A 100 -11.85 -3.86 17.94
CA GLN A 100 -11.77 -2.46 17.51
C GLN A 100 -11.21 -2.33 16.10
N SER A 101 -10.26 -3.19 15.70
CA SER A 101 -9.85 -3.25 14.30
C SER A 101 -11.01 -3.69 13.42
N LYS A 102 -11.85 -4.66 13.82
CA LYS A 102 -13.05 -5.07 13.07
C LYS A 102 -14.10 -3.95 12.93
N LEU A 103 -14.37 -3.20 14.01
CA LEU A 103 -15.28 -2.05 14.01
C LEU A 103 -14.73 -0.84 13.22
N ALA A 104 -13.43 -0.61 13.26
CA ALA A 104 -12.78 0.39 12.43
C ALA A 104 -12.77 -0.04 10.96
N LEU A 105 -12.52 -1.33 10.69
CA LEU A 105 -12.63 -1.94 9.37
C LEU A 105 -14.04 -1.75 8.80
N GLU A 106 -15.09 -1.82 9.61
CA GLU A 106 -16.47 -1.54 9.17
C GLU A 106 -16.69 -0.06 8.80
N LYS A 107 -16.11 0.89 9.55
CA LYS A 107 -16.15 2.31 9.17
C LYS A 107 -15.32 2.60 7.91
N LEU A 108 -14.23 1.88 7.73
CA LEU A 108 -13.35 1.99 6.56
C LEU A 108 -13.92 1.29 5.33
N LYS A 109 -14.74 0.25 5.51
CA LYS A 109 -15.56 -0.30 4.43
C LYS A 109 -16.45 0.79 3.83
N LEU A 110 -16.99 1.74 4.60
CA LEU A 110 -17.84 2.79 4.02
C LEU A 110 -17.06 3.86 3.24
N ASP A 111 -15.85 4.22 3.68
CA ASP A 111 -15.06 5.30 3.06
C ASP A 111 -14.17 4.79 1.92
N GLU A 112 -13.48 3.66 2.12
CA GLU A 112 -12.57 3.08 1.14
C GLU A 112 -13.21 2.07 0.18
N ALA A 113 -14.43 1.54 0.45
CA ALA A 113 -15.11 0.71 -0.56
C ALA A 113 -15.49 1.49 -1.83
N ARG A 114 -15.41 2.83 -1.81
CA ARG A 114 -15.51 3.62 -3.06
C ARG A 114 -14.39 3.28 -4.04
N PHE A 115 -13.22 2.86 -3.56
CA PHE A 115 -12.05 2.50 -4.38
C PHE A 115 -11.93 1.00 -4.63
N MET A 116 -12.76 0.16 -4.02
CA MET A 116 -12.73 -1.29 -4.15
C MET A 116 -14.00 -1.79 -4.84
N LYS A 117 -13.89 -2.18 -6.13
CA LYS A 117 -14.95 -2.86 -6.87
C LYS A 117 -14.56 -4.31 -7.08
N ILE A 118 -15.34 -5.24 -6.51
CA ILE A 118 -15.18 -6.68 -6.77
C ILE A 118 -16.12 -7.05 -7.90
N GLU A 119 -15.57 -7.56 -9.00
CA GLU A 119 -16.33 -8.06 -10.14
C GLU A 119 -15.87 -9.49 -10.45
N ILE A 120 -16.82 -10.44 -10.37
CA ILE A 120 -16.55 -11.85 -10.66
C ILE A 120 -16.60 -12.01 -12.18
N ILE A 121 -15.43 -12.21 -12.80
CA ILE A 121 -15.33 -12.39 -14.26
C ILE A 121 -15.67 -13.83 -14.66
N SER A 122 -15.45 -14.81 -13.79
CA SER A 122 -15.71 -16.24 -14.02
C SER A 122 -15.81 -17.02 -12.70
N PRO A 123 -16.60 -18.11 -12.62
CA PRO A 123 -17.41 -18.70 -13.68
C PRO A 123 -18.77 -18.00 -13.81
N ASN A 124 -19.17 -17.67 -15.05
CA ASN A 124 -20.56 -17.37 -15.37
C ASN A 124 -21.28 -18.67 -15.80
N GLU A 125 -22.60 -18.63 -15.87
CA GLU A 125 -23.40 -19.80 -16.26
C GLU A 125 -23.00 -20.37 -17.63
N ALA A 126 -22.58 -19.52 -18.57
CA ALA A 126 -22.08 -19.94 -19.88
C ALA A 126 -20.74 -20.68 -19.81
N ALA A 127 -19.81 -20.27 -18.94
CA ALA A 127 -18.55 -20.96 -18.70
C ALA A 127 -18.77 -22.34 -18.05
N PHE A 128 -19.75 -22.44 -17.16
CA PHE A 128 -20.12 -23.72 -16.55
C PHE A 128 -20.77 -24.67 -17.57
N ASN A 129 -21.70 -24.16 -18.38
CA ASN A 129 -22.38 -24.93 -19.42
C ASN A 129 -21.43 -25.37 -20.56
N ALA A 130 -20.38 -24.59 -20.85
CA ALA A 130 -19.35 -24.99 -21.81
C ALA A 130 -18.59 -26.25 -21.37
N CYS A 131 -18.26 -26.39 -20.08
CA CYS A 131 -17.65 -27.60 -19.52
C CYS A 131 -18.63 -28.79 -19.41
N ASN A 132 -19.93 -28.52 -19.30
CA ASN A 132 -20.96 -29.57 -19.17
C ASN A 132 -21.50 -30.08 -20.53
N ASN A 133 -20.88 -29.70 -21.65
CA ASN A 133 -21.29 -30.17 -22.97
C ASN A 133 -20.90 -31.64 -23.19
N ALA A 134 -21.91 -32.51 -23.38
CA ALA A 134 -21.75 -33.94 -23.64
C ALA A 134 -20.93 -34.29 -24.91
N GLN A 135 -20.72 -33.33 -25.83
CA GLN A 135 -19.85 -33.53 -26.99
C GLN A 135 -18.36 -33.43 -26.68
N LEU A 136 -17.96 -32.70 -25.63
CA LEU A 136 -16.55 -32.56 -25.21
C LEU A 136 -16.10 -33.68 -24.25
N GLN A 137 -17.04 -34.44 -23.69
CA GLN A 137 -16.78 -35.57 -22.77
C GLN A 137 -16.54 -36.91 -23.50
N LYS A 138 -16.68 -36.93 -24.83
CA LYS A 138 -16.52 -38.14 -25.67
C LYS A 138 -15.17 -38.24 -26.38
N ILE A 139 -14.22 -37.37 -26.02
CA ILE A 139 -12.82 -37.40 -26.49
C ILE A 139 -11.96 -37.94 -25.36
#